data_AF-A0A7S4AC30-F1
#
_entry.id   AF-A0A7S4AC30-F1
#
_cell.length_a   1.000
_cell.length_b   1.000
_cell.length_c   1.000
_cell.angle_alpha   90.00
_cell.angle_beta   90.00
_cell.angle_gamma   90.00
#
_symmetry.space_group_name_H-M   'P 1'
#
loop_
_entity.id
_entity.type
_entity.pdbx_description
1 polymer ?
#
loop_
_entity_poly.entity_id
_entity_poly.type
_entity_poly.pdbx_seq_one_letter_code
_entity_poly.pdbx_strand_id
1 'polypeptide(L)'
;NGKKQQLLTRLAIWSRDELVKGSPEFEKEEMEAAKNDEGNNGSTKNAISSCSKKIDGEEFNDDDSSSCCEDSSEDELELFDGEKQSEEENYTDEDNEQIGSEINEESPNKRFAVIKEIHVDDDSLLSSSLRDMFGHTSFRTGQEWAIQRCLDEKSSLLVAPTGFGKSLCYALPAALMDGVCIVVSPLISLIQDQLRSLPPRIPAATLSGSVPASKTAAILDDIVRKRLKILFVSPERLTSPAFRRLFNLSWNPETNTKERKFPEISLLCIDEAHCISQWAHNFRPCFLRFKGFLKIMKPKSVLAITATAGPRVVKDIGETLGMNLSESFAEEASESTMDTGCESIKIIRTGRDNIDITAKFMNNQEEQLAVAAGILTPVPAKCDSEKQPYAGKLAKGSVIVYVWRQRDTEVVAENLVSAGISGGVVVYHGGMDANARAKSQNKFMRGKARICVATVAFGLGIDKADIVGVSAGY
;
A
#
# COMPACT_ATOMS: atom_id res chain seq x y z
N ASN A 1 -15.58 -11.47 8.92
CA ASN A 1 -15.95 -10.05 8.76
C ASN A 1 -15.02 -9.25 7.84
N GLY A 2 -14.59 -9.82 6.71
CA GLY A 2 -13.86 -9.04 5.68
C GLY A 2 -14.83 -8.18 4.88
N LYS A 3 -14.47 -6.90 4.65
CA LYS A 3 -15.32 -5.88 4.04
C LYS A 3 -15.77 -6.29 2.64
N LYS A 4 -17.09 -6.40 2.42
CA LYS A 4 -17.73 -6.83 1.14
C LYS A 4 -17.22 -6.02 -0.06
N GLN A 5 -16.89 -4.76 0.19
CA GLN A 5 -16.58 -3.76 -0.82
C GLN A 5 -15.24 -3.96 -1.48
N GLN A 6 -14.22 -4.26 -0.68
CA GLN A 6 -12.87 -4.40 -1.20
C GLN A 6 -12.72 -5.65 -2.07
N LEU A 7 -13.57 -6.67 -1.92
CA LEU A 7 -13.63 -7.79 -2.87
C LEU A 7 -14.35 -7.41 -4.16
N LEU A 8 -15.45 -6.66 -4.05
CA LEU A 8 -16.19 -6.21 -5.21
C LEU A 8 -15.37 -5.22 -6.07
N THR A 9 -14.59 -4.35 -5.45
CA THR A 9 -13.55 -3.55 -6.13
C THR A 9 -12.55 -4.44 -6.85
N ARG A 10 -12.13 -5.56 -6.26
CA ARG A 10 -11.18 -6.48 -6.91
C ARG A 10 -11.79 -7.27 -8.05
N LEU A 11 -13.06 -7.66 -7.95
CA LEU A 11 -13.78 -8.31 -9.04
C LEU A 11 -13.99 -7.34 -10.20
N ALA A 12 -14.35 -6.10 -9.92
CA ALA A 12 -14.38 -5.03 -10.91
C ALA A 12 -13.02 -4.83 -11.60
N ILE A 13 -11.94 -4.80 -10.83
CA ILE A 13 -10.57 -4.67 -11.33
C ILE A 13 -10.13 -5.91 -12.13
N TRP A 14 -10.45 -7.12 -11.67
CA TRP A 14 -10.14 -8.36 -12.39
C TRP A 14 -10.93 -8.45 -13.70
N SER A 15 -12.23 -8.13 -13.68
CA SER A 15 -13.05 -8.03 -14.89
C SER A 15 -12.49 -6.98 -15.85
N ARG A 16 -11.98 -5.85 -15.36
CA ARG A 16 -11.23 -4.86 -16.17
C ARG A 16 -10.00 -5.51 -16.79
N ASP A 17 -9.16 -6.19 -16.01
CA ASP A 17 -7.89 -6.77 -16.51
C ASP A 17 -8.13 -7.87 -17.54
N GLU A 18 -9.21 -8.66 -17.42
CA GLU A 18 -9.63 -9.62 -18.45
C GLU A 18 -10.23 -8.95 -19.69
N LEU A 19 -10.95 -7.84 -19.55
CA LEU A 19 -11.48 -7.07 -20.69
C LEU A 19 -10.38 -6.33 -21.46
N VAL A 20 -9.35 -5.83 -20.78
CA VAL A 20 -8.19 -5.14 -21.39
C VAL A 20 -7.38 -6.08 -22.27
N LYS A 21 -7.26 -7.37 -21.93
CA LYS A 21 -6.62 -8.37 -22.80
C LYS A 21 -7.29 -8.51 -24.17
N GLY A 22 -8.53 -8.05 -24.33
CA GLY A 22 -9.31 -8.15 -25.56
C GLY A 22 -9.31 -6.91 -26.46
N SER A 23 -8.71 -5.77 -26.06
CA SER A 23 -8.83 -4.51 -26.81
C SER A 23 -7.49 -3.99 -27.36
N PRO A 24 -7.28 -3.96 -28.69
CA PRO A 24 -6.07 -3.42 -29.32
C PRO A 24 -5.96 -1.88 -29.27
N GLU A 25 -6.98 -1.16 -28.82
CA GLU A 25 -6.93 0.30 -28.66
C GLU A 25 -6.07 0.73 -27.46
N PHE A 26 -5.90 -0.15 -26.47
CA PHE A 26 -5.20 0.13 -25.21
C PHE A 26 -3.67 0.29 -25.38
N GLU A 27 -3.04 -0.51 -26.26
CA GLU A 27 -1.59 -0.42 -26.49
C GLU A 27 -1.14 0.91 -27.12
N LYS A 28 -2.05 1.59 -27.83
CA LYS A 28 -1.73 2.85 -28.52
C LYS A 28 -1.82 4.08 -27.63
N GLU A 29 -2.84 4.15 -26.77
CA GLU A 29 -3.05 5.33 -25.89
C GLU A 29 -2.05 5.38 -24.73
N GLU A 30 -1.59 4.23 -24.21
CA GLU A 30 -0.62 4.19 -23.11
C GLU A 30 0.78 4.64 -23.58
N MET A 31 1.15 4.34 -24.84
CA MET A 31 2.35 4.88 -25.48
C MET A 31 2.28 6.38 -25.73
N GLU A 32 1.10 6.95 -25.94
CA GLU A 32 0.92 8.40 -26.15
C GLU A 32 0.89 9.17 -24.83
N ALA A 33 0.29 8.62 -23.77
CA ALA A 33 0.31 9.22 -22.43
C ALA A 33 1.73 9.25 -21.83
N ALA A 34 2.52 8.20 -22.02
CA ALA A 34 3.91 8.16 -21.58
C ALA A 34 4.81 9.18 -22.32
N LYS A 35 4.49 9.51 -23.58
CA LYS A 35 5.22 10.53 -24.37
C LYS A 35 4.88 11.95 -23.95
N ASN A 36 3.66 12.19 -23.45
CA ASN A 36 3.22 13.53 -23.04
C ASN A 36 3.76 13.95 -21.66
N ASP A 37 4.14 13.01 -20.79
CA ASP A 37 4.74 13.30 -19.48
C ASP A 37 6.25 13.65 -19.56
N GLU A 38 6.92 13.36 -20.69
CA GLU A 38 8.29 13.81 -20.96
C GLU A 38 8.36 15.23 -21.59
N GLY A 39 7.21 15.80 -21.96
CA GLY A 39 7.14 17.02 -22.79
C GLY A 39 6.98 18.35 -22.03
N ASN A 40 6.77 18.35 -20.72
CA ASN A 40 6.39 19.58 -19.99
C ASN A 40 7.40 20.01 -18.92
N ASN A 41 8.62 20.32 -19.36
CA ASN A 41 9.54 21.25 -18.72
C ASN A 41 9.96 22.30 -19.76
N GLY A 42 9.20 23.40 -19.89
CA GLY A 42 9.66 24.61 -20.61
C GLY A 42 10.74 25.33 -19.79
N SER A 43 11.62 26.19 -20.31
CA SER A 43 11.82 26.78 -21.62
C SER A 43 13.03 27.71 -21.48
N THR A 44 13.96 27.76 -22.43
CA THR A 44 14.60 29.03 -22.85
C THR A 44 15.37 28.84 -24.15
N LYS A 45 15.07 29.74 -25.08
CA LYS A 45 15.65 29.90 -26.42
C LYS A 45 17.17 30.12 -26.35
N ASN A 46 17.91 29.49 -27.25
CA ASN A 46 18.88 30.19 -28.10
C ASN A 46 19.21 29.36 -29.34
N ALA A 47 19.15 30.05 -30.49
CA ALA A 47 19.41 29.52 -31.82
C ALA A 47 20.92 29.47 -32.12
N ILE A 48 21.33 28.50 -32.95
CA ILE A 48 22.42 28.49 -33.97
C ILE A 48 22.35 27.07 -34.58
N SER A 49 21.66 26.89 -35.71
CA SER A 49 22.23 26.85 -37.07
C SER A 49 23.04 25.58 -37.41
N SER A 50 22.41 24.75 -38.24
CA SER A 50 22.97 24.08 -39.44
C SER A 50 23.97 22.91 -39.34
N CYS A 51 23.58 21.85 -40.05
CA CYS A 51 24.38 21.04 -40.98
C CYS A 51 24.91 19.67 -40.52
N SER A 52 24.15 18.63 -40.89
CA SER A 52 24.54 17.51 -41.76
C SER A 52 25.84 16.72 -41.49
N LYS A 53 25.68 15.44 -41.12
CA LYS A 53 26.27 14.20 -41.73
C LYS A 53 26.10 13.04 -40.74
N LYS A 54 25.27 12.03 -41.05
CA LYS A 54 25.65 10.70 -41.59
C LYS A 54 26.98 10.16 -41.05
N ILE A 55 26.94 9.04 -40.34
CA ILE A 55 27.37 7.71 -40.82
C ILE A 55 27.06 6.66 -39.73
N ASP A 56 26.54 5.52 -40.20
CA ASP A 56 26.23 4.28 -39.51
C ASP A 56 27.47 3.48 -39.10
N GLY A 57 27.29 2.61 -38.10
CA GLY A 57 27.87 1.27 -38.03
C GLY A 57 29.32 1.14 -37.55
N GLU A 58 29.54 0.51 -36.40
CA GLU A 58 29.94 -0.91 -36.30
C GLU A 58 30.26 -1.27 -34.84
N GLU A 59 29.89 -2.51 -34.50
CA GLU A 59 30.17 -3.20 -33.23
C GLU A 59 31.67 -3.46 -33.07
N PHE A 60 32.18 -3.40 -31.84
CA PHE A 60 33.32 -4.22 -31.43
C PHE A 60 33.25 -4.57 -29.93
N ASN A 61 33.52 -5.83 -29.65
CA ASN A 61 33.43 -6.53 -28.38
C ASN A 61 34.67 -6.36 -27.49
N ASP A 62 34.45 -6.78 -26.24
CA ASP A 62 35.34 -7.41 -25.26
C ASP A 62 36.26 -6.56 -24.38
N ASP A 63 36.07 -6.81 -23.07
CA ASP A 63 37.05 -7.07 -22.01
C ASP A 63 38.26 -6.14 -21.88
N ASP A 64 38.47 -5.51 -20.72
CA ASP A 64 39.14 -6.19 -19.60
C ASP A 64 39.40 -5.25 -18.40
N SER A 65 39.47 -5.90 -17.24
CA SER A 65 40.13 -5.59 -15.97
C SER A 65 40.70 -4.19 -15.60
N SER A 66 40.38 -3.85 -14.34
CA SER A 66 41.22 -3.14 -13.35
C SER A 66 41.55 -1.65 -13.55
N SER A 67 41.18 -0.83 -12.57
CA SER A 67 42.19 -0.23 -11.69
C SER A 67 41.52 0.49 -10.52
N CYS A 68 42.15 0.33 -9.37
CA CYS A 68 41.91 1.10 -8.17
C CYS A 68 42.27 2.56 -8.43
N CYS A 69 41.37 3.48 -8.12
CA CYS A 69 41.74 4.86 -7.79
C CYS A 69 41.01 5.23 -6.51
N GLU A 70 41.80 5.34 -5.45
CA GLU A 70 41.50 6.14 -4.27
C GLU A 70 41.27 7.58 -4.75
N ASP A 71 40.16 8.19 -4.35
CA ASP A 71 40.10 9.65 -4.28
C ASP A 71 39.44 10.06 -2.98
N SER A 72 40.30 10.51 -2.08
CA SER A 72 39.97 11.33 -0.92
C SER A 72 39.46 12.69 -1.37
N SER A 73 38.23 13.02 -1.01
CA SER A 73 37.81 14.41 -0.86
C SER A 73 36.94 14.51 0.38
N GLU A 74 37.50 15.20 1.36
CA GLU A 74 36.80 15.84 2.45
C GLU A 74 35.90 16.91 1.83
N ASP A 75 34.58 16.83 2.02
CA ASP A 75 33.70 17.96 1.81
C ASP A 75 32.94 18.22 3.10
N GLU A 76 33.28 19.37 3.68
CA GLU A 76 32.75 19.96 4.88
C GLU A 76 31.24 20.25 4.77
N LEU A 77 30.61 20.23 5.94
CA LEU A 77 29.24 20.63 6.17
C LEU A 77 29.04 22.12 5.86
N GLU A 78 28.32 22.45 4.80
CA GLU A 78 27.72 23.79 4.67
C GLU A 78 26.40 23.87 5.42
N LEU A 79 26.47 24.61 6.54
CA LEU A 79 25.35 25.23 7.23
C LEU A 79 24.73 26.28 6.29
N PHE A 80 23.48 26.06 5.87
CA PHE A 80 22.70 27.10 5.20
C PHE A 80 22.02 27.99 6.24
N ASP A 81 22.64 29.13 6.52
CA ASP A 81 21.97 30.34 7.00
C ASP A 81 21.35 31.07 5.82
N GLY A 82 20.07 31.42 5.94
CA GLY A 82 19.32 32.10 4.90
C GLY A 82 17.98 32.60 5.42
N GLU A 83 18.02 33.71 6.14
CA GLU A 83 16.85 34.52 6.46
C GLU A 83 16.09 34.92 5.20
N LYS A 84 14.75 34.75 5.22
CA LYS A 84 13.79 35.68 4.60
C LYS A 84 12.36 35.46 5.12
N GLN A 85 11.96 36.41 5.96
CA GLN A 85 10.66 37.09 6.10
C GLN A 85 9.35 36.31 5.83
N SER A 86 8.70 35.97 6.95
CA SER A 86 7.29 36.20 7.32
C SER A 86 6.23 36.34 6.21
N GLU A 87 5.32 35.36 6.16
CA GLU A 87 3.87 35.61 6.06
C GLU A 87 3.18 34.77 7.14
N GLU A 88 2.58 35.45 8.12
CA GLU A 88 1.81 34.86 9.22
C GLU A 88 0.44 34.42 8.70
N GLU A 89 0.13 33.13 8.79
CA GLU A 89 -1.25 32.63 8.76
C GLU A 89 -1.61 32.05 10.13
N ASN A 90 -2.43 32.82 10.86
CA ASN A 90 -3.02 32.45 12.15
C ASN A 90 -3.93 31.22 12.02
N TYR A 91 -3.50 30.07 12.55
CA TYR A 91 -4.40 29.03 13.00
C TYR A 91 -4.55 29.13 14.51
N THR A 92 -5.75 29.46 14.97
CA THR A 92 -6.13 29.46 16.39
C THR A 92 -6.28 28.01 16.86
N ASP A 93 -5.35 27.56 17.70
CA ASP A 93 -5.45 26.34 18.50
C ASP A 93 -6.33 26.63 19.72
N GLU A 94 -7.58 26.17 19.69
CA GLU A 94 -8.38 25.95 20.91
C GLU A 94 -8.60 24.43 21.05
N ASP A 95 -8.58 23.97 22.31
CA ASP A 95 -8.76 22.60 22.80
C ASP A 95 -7.49 21.75 22.98
N ASN A 96 -6.68 22.12 23.98
CA ASN A 96 -5.84 21.16 24.69
C ASN A 96 -5.88 21.47 26.20
N GLU A 97 -6.99 21.12 26.86
CA GLU A 97 -7.06 21.15 28.32
C GLU A 97 -6.25 20.00 28.94
N GLN A 98 -5.42 20.40 29.89
CA GLN A 98 -4.57 19.60 30.74
C GLN A 98 -5.35 18.53 31.50
N ILE A 99 -4.79 17.31 31.54
CA ILE A 99 -4.82 16.50 32.75
C ILE A 99 -3.38 16.10 33.05
N GLY A 100 -2.75 16.85 33.94
CA GLY A 100 -1.54 16.43 34.62
C GLY A 100 -1.89 15.42 35.71
N SER A 101 -1.16 14.31 35.73
CA SER A 101 -0.94 13.55 36.96
C SER A 101 0.44 12.93 36.90
N GLU A 102 1.23 13.27 37.91
CA GLU A 102 2.59 12.85 38.21
C GLU A 102 2.82 11.34 37.98
N ILE A 103 3.85 11.01 37.21
CA ILE A 103 4.40 9.65 37.17
C ILE A 103 5.89 9.76 37.44
N ASN A 104 6.29 9.14 38.55
CA ASN A 104 7.66 8.96 39.02
C ASN A 104 8.64 8.66 37.88
N GLU A 105 9.80 9.34 37.92
CA GLU A 105 10.98 9.06 37.11
C GLU A 105 11.55 7.66 37.43
N GLU A 106 11.00 6.60 36.82
CA GLU A 106 11.68 5.32 36.71
C GLU A 106 12.25 5.15 35.30
N SER A 107 13.56 4.92 35.22
CA SER A 107 14.35 4.78 33.98
C SER A 107 13.73 3.78 32.98
N PRO A 108 13.52 4.17 31.70
CA PRO A 108 12.92 3.31 30.67
C PRO A 108 13.66 1.99 30.44
N ASN A 109 14.98 1.99 30.67
CA ASN A 109 15.86 0.86 30.38
C ASN A 109 15.55 -0.43 31.17
N LYS A 110 14.87 -0.34 32.32
CA LYS A 110 14.49 -1.54 33.10
C LYS A 110 13.28 -2.29 32.54
N ARG A 111 12.36 -1.61 31.83
CA ARG A 111 11.17 -2.27 31.24
C ARG A 111 11.49 -3.14 30.03
N PHE A 112 12.58 -2.86 29.32
CA PHE A 112 12.99 -3.60 28.12
C PHE A 112 13.87 -4.83 28.41
N ALA A 113 14.38 -4.97 29.64
CA ALA A 113 15.32 -6.03 30.00
C ALA A 113 14.67 -7.41 30.25
N VAL A 114 13.34 -7.51 30.30
CA VAL A 114 12.64 -8.74 30.72
C VAL A 114 12.47 -9.77 29.58
N ILE A 115 12.77 -9.43 28.32
CA ILE A 115 12.58 -10.33 27.16
C ILE A 115 13.93 -10.82 26.61
N LYS A 116 14.94 -11.00 27.46
CA LYS A 116 16.34 -11.11 26.98
C LYS A 116 16.96 -12.50 26.83
N GLU A 117 16.25 -13.58 27.14
CA GLU A 117 16.74 -14.94 26.84
C GLU A 117 15.56 -15.87 26.55
N ILE A 118 15.15 -15.99 25.28
CA ILE A 118 14.08 -16.92 24.93
C ILE A 118 14.42 -17.62 23.60
N HIS A 119 14.66 -18.94 23.68
CA HIS A 119 14.48 -19.84 22.54
C HIS A 119 12.98 -19.87 22.23
N VAL A 120 12.59 -19.37 21.06
CA VAL A 120 11.21 -19.28 20.59
C VAL A 120 10.79 -20.65 20.04
N ASP A 121 10.57 -21.61 20.93
CA ASP A 121 10.06 -22.96 20.59
C ASP A 121 8.77 -23.32 21.35
N ASP A 122 8.13 -22.35 22.03
CA ASP A 122 6.99 -22.62 22.89
C ASP A 122 5.74 -21.86 22.40
N ASP A 123 4.75 -22.57 21.85
CA ASP A 123 3.41 -22.05 21.47
C ASP A 123 2.75 -21.24 22.61
N SER A 124 3.16 -21.53 23.84
CA SER A 124 2.78 -20.84 25.07
C SER A 124 3.18 -19.35 25.07
N LEU A 125 4.32 -19.00 24.48
CA LEU A 125 4.88 -17.64 24.43
C LEU A 125 4.16 -16.77 23.40
N LEU A 126 3.89 -17.30 22.20
CA LEU A 126 3.16 -16.58 21.17
C LEU A 126 1.75 -16.25 21.63
N SER A 127 1.07 -17.25 22.21
CA SER A 127 -0.29 -17.10 22.73
C SER A 127 -0.36 -16.13 23.90
N SER A 128 0.62 -16.15 24.81
CA SER A 128 0.70 -15.20 25.93
C SER A 128 1.00 -13.77 25.46
N SER A 129 1.96 -13.61 24.55
CA SER A 129 2.30 -12.30 23.97
C SER A 129 1.13 -11.70 23.19
N LEU A 130 0.39 -12.52 22.43
CA LEU A 130 -0.82 -12.10 21.73
C LEU A 130 -1.87 -11.53 22.70
N ARG A 131 -2.12 -12.24 23.80
CA ARG A 131 -3.08 -11.83 24.83
C ARG A 131 -2.61 -10.57 25.55
N ASP A 132 -1.36 -10.53 25.99
CA ASP A 132 -0.85 -9.48 26.86
C ASP A 132 -0.61 -8.16 26.12
N MET A 133 -0.28 -8.22 24.82
CA MET A 133 -0.01 -7.03 24.01
C MET A 133 -1.24 -6.57 23.21
N PHE A 134 -2.02 -7.49 22.65
CA PHE A 134 -3.12 -7.18 21.74
C PHE A 134 -4.51 -7.54 22.28
N GLY A 135 -4.60 -8.22 23.43
CA GLY A 135 -5.88 -8.61 24.03
C GLY A 135 -6.63 -9.70 23.26
N HIS A 136 -5.97 -10.41 22.34
CA HIS A 136 -6.58 -11.47 21.55
C HIS A 136 -6.32 -12.84 22.19
N THR A 137 -7.32 -13.73 22.13
CA THR A 137 -7.25 -15.06 22.75
C THR A 137 -6.66 -16.12 21.82
N SER A 138 -6.70 -15.91 20.52
CA SER A 138 -6.27 -16.88 19.51
C SER A 138 -5.91 -16.20 18.19
N PHE A 139 -5.03 -16.83 17.41
CA PHE A 139 -4.72 -16.41 16.05
C PHE A 139 -5.85 -16.80 15.07
N ARG A 140 -5.98 -16.02 14.00
CA ARG A 140 -6.74 -16.41 12.81
C ARG A 140 -5.86 -17.25 11.89
N THR A 141 -6.48 -18.04 11.04
CA THR A 141 -5.81 -18.96 10.11
C THR A 141 -4.66 -18.31 9.33
N GLY A 142 -3.44 -18.82 9.50
CA GLY A 142 -2.26 -18.31 8.78
C GLY A 142 -1.62 -17.05 9.37
N GLN A 143 -2.19 -16.41 10.40
CA GLN A 143 -1.49 -15.35 11.14
C GLN A 143 -0.28 -15.92 11.87
N GLU A 144 -0.48 -16.99 12.64
CA GLU A 144 0.57 -17.70 13.37
C GLU A 144 1.67 -18.20 12.44
N TRP A 145 1.31 -18.81 11.30
CA TRP A 145 2.26 -19.19 10.26
C TRP A 145 3.15 -18.02 9.80
N ALA A 146 2.56 -16.85 9.53
CA ALA A 146 3.34 -15.69 9.08
C ALA A 146 4.24 -15.14 10.19
N ILE A 147 3.74 -15.11 11.43
CA ILE A 147 4.48 -14.64 12.61
C ILE A 147 5.66 -15.56 12.89
N GLN A 148 5.43 -16.87 12.97
CA GLN A 148 6.48 -17.85 13.23
C GLN A 148 7.57 -17.78 12.16
N ARG A 149 7.20 -17.65 10.88
CA ARG A 149 8.20 -17.48 9.82
C ARG A 149 9.05 -16.22 9.98
N CYS A 150 8.47 -15.12 10.45
CA CYS A 150 9.25 -13.91 10.75
C CYS A 150 10.25 -14.17 11.89
N LEU A 151 9.81 -14.86 12.94
CA LEU A 151 10.64 -15.21 14.10
C LEU A 151 11.76 -16.20 13.74
N ASP A 152 11.49 -17.13 12.83
CA ASP A 152 12.46 -18.05 12.24
C ASP A 152 13.42 -17.36 11.24
N GLU A 153 13.33 -16.03 11.07
CA GLU A 153 14.11 -15.26 10.10
C GLU A 153 13.90 -15.71 8.63
N LYS A 154 12.70 -16.22 8.31
CA LYS A 154 12.32 -16.70 6.98
C LYS A 154 11.51 -15.66 6.21
N SER A 155 11.86 -15.48 4.94
CA SER A 155 11.06 -14.63 4.04
C SER A 155 9.77 -15.33 3.60
N SER A 156 8.68 -14.58 3.47
CA SER A 156 7.35 -15.13 3.18
C SER A 156 6.40 -14.16 2.48
N LEU A 157 5.41 -14.73 1.79
CA LEU A 157 4.27 -14.02 1.21
C LEU A 157 2.95 -14.52 1.83
N LEU A 158 2.22 -13.62 2.48
CA LEU A 158 0.86 -13.86 2.95
C LEU A 158 -0.14 -13.15 2.04
N VAL A 159 -0.94 -13.95 1.33
CA VAL A 159 -2.10 -13.44 0.57
C VAL A 159 -3.36 -13.68 1.40
N ALA A 160 -3.85 -12.62 2.05
CA ALA A 160 -5.00 -12.72 2.94
C ALA A 160 -5.98 -11.56 2.71
N PRO A 161 -7.30 -11.77 2.79
CA PRO A 161 -8.27 -10.72 2.52
C PRO A 161 -8.07 -9.53 3.47
N THR A 162 -8.63 -8.40 3.08
CA THR A 162 -8.63 -7.23 3.95
C THR A 162 -9.56 -7.41 5.15
N GLY A 163 -9.25 -6.73 6.25
CA GLY A 163 -9.91 -6.96 7.54
C GLY A 163 -9.51 -8.29 8.21
N PHE A 164 -8.64 -9.09 7.57
CA PHE A 164 -8.12 -10.33 8.15
C PHE A 164 -7.25 -10.10 9.39
N GLY A 165 -6.79 -8.87 9.62
CA GLY A 165 -5.87 -8.55 10.73
C GLY A 165 -4.41 -8.77 10.32
N LYS A 166 -4.06 -8.41 9.08
CA LYS A 166 -2.71 -8.62 8.55
C LYS A 166 -1.64 -7.82 9.29
N SER A 167 -2.03 -6.67 9.88
CA SER A 167 -1.13 -5.85 10.69
C SER A 167 -0.55 -6.58 11.90
N LEU A 168 -1.31 -7.51 12.49
CA LEU A 168 -0.82 -8.36 13.58
C LEU A 168 0.39 -9.19 13.14
N CYS A 169 0.42 -9.63 11.87
CA CYS A 169 1.46 -10.50 11.34
C CYS A 169 2.84 -9.85 11.29
N TYR A 170 2.94 -8.51 11.24
CA TYR A 170 4.22 -7.81 11.40
C TYR A 170 4.37 -7.16 12.78
N ALA A 171 3.28 -6.74 13.41
CA ALA A 171 3.35 -5.99 14.67
C ALA A 171 3.81 -6.87 15.84
N LEU A 172 3.32 -8.11 15.93
CA LEU A 172 3.75 -9.04 16.98
C LEU A 172 5.23 -9.44 16.83
N PRO A 173 5.74 -9.89 15.67
CA PRO A 173 7.17 -10.20 15.55
C PRO A 173 8.04 -8.95 15.70
N ALA A 174 7.59 -7.77 15.24
CA ALA A 174 8.30 -6.52 15.51
C ALA A 174 8.48 -6.26 17.01
N ALA A 175 7.53 -6.64 17.85
CA ALA A 175 7.64 -6.50 19.29
C ALA A 175 8.61 -7.51 19.92
N LEU A 176 8.62 -8.74 19.40
CA LEU A 176 9.36 -9.87 19.96
C LEU A 176 10.82 -9.94 19.50
N MET A 177 11.13 -9.52 18.27
CA MET A 177 12.47 -9.62 17.69
C MET A 177 13.34 -8.43 18.09
N ASP A 178 14.64 -8.66 18.32
CA ASP A 178 15.63 -7.60 18.46
C ASP A 178 15.90 -6.89 17.13
N GLY A 179 15.99 -5.55 17.19
CA GLY A 179 16.11 -4.69 16.02
C GLY A 179 14.84 -3.89 15.72
N VAL A 180 14.82 -3.27 14.54
CA VAL A 180 13.74 -2.41 14.07
C VAL A 180 12.97 -3.11 12.96
N CYS A 181 11.65 -3.08 13.02
CA CYS A 181 10.79 -3.46 11.91
C CYS A 181 10.53 -2.26 11.00
N ILE A 182 10.79 -2.39 9.71
CA ILE A 182 10.42 -1.40 8.70
C ILE A 182 9.16 -1.89 8.00
N VAL A 183 8.09 -1.10 8.05
CA VAL A 183 6.84 -1.39 7.34
C VAL A 183 6.71 -0.42 6.16
N VAL A 184 6.74 -0.96 4.96
CA VAL A 184 6.56 -0.21 3.72
C VAL A 184 5.09 -0.24 3.36
N SER A 185 4.44 0.92 3.32
CA SER A 185 3.02 1.01 2.99
C SER A 185 2.76 2.16 2.01
N PRO A 186 1.97 1.94 0.94
CA PRO A 186 1.81 2.92 -0.13
C PRO A 186 0.94 4.13 0.24
N LEU A 187 0.18 4.08 1.34
CA LEU A 187 -0.77 5.13 1.69
C LEU A 187 -0.53 5.69 3.10
N ILE A 188 -0.35 7.01 3.17
CA ILE A 188 -0.18 7.74 4.43
C ILE A 188 -1.40 7.57 5.36
N SER A 189 -2.62 7.57 4.81
CA SER A 189 -3.84 7.35 5.60
C SER A 189 -3.86 5.97 6.25
N LEU A 190 -3.44 4.93 5.52
CA LEU A 190 -3.35 3.57 6.05
C LEU A 190 -2.30 3.47 7.16
N ILE A 191 -1.16 4.13 6.99
CA ILE A 191 -0.11 4.21 8.01
C ILE A 191 -0.63 4.88 9.29
N GLN A 192 -1.35 6.00 9.17
CA GLN A 192 -1.91 6.70 10.33
C GLN A 192 -2.90 5.84 11.11
N ASP A 193 -3.78 5.11 10.41
CA ASP A 193 -4.73 4.21 11.07
C ASP A 193 -4.02 3.04 11.75
N GLN A 194 -2.98 2.49 11.12
CA GLN A 194 -2.14 1.44 11.70
C GLN A 194 -1.41 1.93 12.95
N LEU A 195 -0.80 3.13 12.91
CA LEU A 195 -0.14 3.74 14.06
C LEU A 195 -1.09 3.90 15.25
N ARG A 196 -2.32 4.38 15.03
CA ARG A 196 -3.31 4.55 16.11
C ARG A 196 -3.77 3.22 16.70
N SER A 197 -3.71 2.13 15.91
CA SER A 197 -4.14 0.80 16.34
C SER A 197 -3.08 0.01 17.10
N LEU A 198 -1.82 0.45 17.06
CA LEU A 198 -0.72 -0.26 17.72
C LEU A 198 -0.82 -0.11 19.24
N PRO A 199 -0.58 -1.20 20.01
CA PRO A 199 -0.46 -1.12 21.46
C PRO A 199 0.62 -0.12 21.89
N PRO A 200 0.43 0.62 23.00
CA PRO A 200 1.43 1.58 23.51
C PRO A 200 2.82 0.98 23.78
N ARG A 201 2.89 -0.34 24.00
CA ARG A 201 4.12 -1.11 24.20
C ARG A 201 4.93 -1.33 22.92
N ILE A 202 4.41 -0.97 21.74
CA ILE A 202 5.10 -1.05 20.46
C ILE A 202 5.27 0.38 19.91
N PRO A 203 6.32 1.10 20.32
CA PRO A 203 6.57 2.45 19.84
C PRO A 203 6.82 2.44 18.33
N ALA A 204 6.09 3.30 17.62
CA ALA A 204 6.14 3.37 16.17
C ALA A 204 6.12 4.82 15.67
N ALA A 205 6.77 5.05 14.53
CA ALA A 205 6.79 6.36 13.89
C ALA A 205 6.67 6.21 12.36
N THR A 206 6.44 7.33 11.67
CA THR A 206 6.36 7.38 10.21
C THR A 206 7.37 8.35 9.64
N LEU A 207 8.05 7.94 8.57
CA LEU A 207 8.81 8.82 7.68
C LEU A 207 8.10 8.90 6.33
N SER A 208 7.43 10.03 6.11
CA SER A 208 6.80 10.40 4.83
C SER A 208 7.31 11.77 4.37
N GLY A 209 7.08 12.10 3.10
CA GLY A 209 7.45 13.41 2.54
C GLY A 209 6.76 14.61 3.22
N SER A 210 5.69 14.37 3.99
CA SER A 210 4.97 15.38 4.76
C SER A 210 5.54 15.66 6.15
N VAL A 211 6.59 14.95 6.59
CA VAL A 211 7.19 15.12 7.92
C VAL A 211 8.32 16.16 7.86
N PRO A 212 8.29 17.22 8.71
CA PRO A 212 9.36 18.23 8.75
C PRO A 212 10.74 17.64 9.06
N ALA A 213 11.81 18.33 8.65
CA ALA A 213 13.19 17.88 8.83
C ALA A 213 13.58 17.69 10.32
N SER A 214 13.16 18.62 11.20
CA SER A 214 13.40 18.53 12.64
C SER A 214 12.80 17.27 13.26
N LYS A 215 11.54 16.97 12.92
CA LYS A 215 10.84 15.77 13.37
C LYS A 215 11.43 14.50 12.76
N THR A 216 11.89 14.56 11.51
CA THR A 216 12.62 13.45 10.87
C THR A 216 13.90 13.13 11.64
N ALA A 217 14.68 14.14 12.03
CA ALA A 217 15.91 13.95 12.81
C ALA A 217 15.63 13.32 14.18
N ALA A 218 14.58 13.77 14.87
CA ALA A 218 14.15 13.19 16.15
C ALA A 218 13.76 11.71 16.00
N ILE A 219 12.97 11.35 14.98
CA ILE A 219 12.60 9.96 14.70
C ILE A 219 13.84 9.09 14.44
N LEU A 220 14.83 9.60 13.70
CA LEU A 220 16.06 8.88 13.44
C LEU A 220 16.91 8.69 14.71
N ASP A 221 17.01 9.69 15.58
CA ASP A 221 17.66 9.54 16.89
C ASP A 221 16.94 8.50 17.76
N ASP A 222 15.60 8.52 17.79
CA ASP A 222 14.80 7.52 18.51
C ASP A 222 15.05 6.09 17.99
N ILE A 223 15.19 5.92 16.68
CA ILE A 223 15.56 4.64 16.06
C ILE A 223 16.96 4.20 16.51
N VAL A 224 17.97 5.07 16.37
CA VAL A 224 19.37 4.75 16.71
C VAL A 224 19.50 4.39 18.19
N ARG A 225 18.77 5.09 19.07
CA ARG A 225 18.70 4.79 20.51
C ARG A 225 17.79 3.62 20.87
N LYS A 226 17.27 2.87 19.88
CA LYS A 226 16.39 1.70 20.06
C LYS A 226 15.10 2.01 20.84
N ARG A 227 14.61 3.25 20.78
CA ARG A 227 13.36 3.71 21.41
C ARG A 227 12.14 3.44 20.54
N LEU A 228 12.34 3.13 19.25
CA LEU A 228 11.30 2.75 18.30
C LEU A 228 11.45 1.29 17.85
N LYS A 229 10.32 0.58 17.75
CA LYS A 229 10.25 -0.81 17.27
C LYS A 229 9.75 -0.91 15.83
N ILE A 230 8.86 -0.01 15.41
CA ILE A 230 8.31 0.01 14.06
C ILE A 230 8.56 1.36 13.40
N LEU A 231 9.08 1.32 12.17
CA LEU A 231 9.20 2.48 11.30
C LEU A 231 8.35 2.28 10.05
N PHE A 232 7.28 3.07 9.91
CA PHE A 232 6.51 3.13 8.68
C PHE A 232 7.17 4.06 7.67
N VAL A 233 7.29 3.62 6.42
CA VAL A 233 7.92 4.37 5.34
C VAL A 233 7.11 4.21 4.05
N SER A 234 6.99 5.26 3.24
CA SER A 234 6.42 5.12 1.90
C SER A 234 7.43 4.46 0.94
N PRO A 235 6.97 3.78 -0.13
CA PRO A 235 7.87 3.20 -1.13
C PRO A 235 8.88 4.21 -1.72
N GLU A 236 8.43 5.42 -2.00
CA GLU A 236 9.24 6.49 -2.58
C GLU A 236 10.31 6.99 -1.59
N ARG A 237 9.95 7.13 -0.30
CA ARG A 237 10.90 7.56 0.73
C ARG A 237 11.95 6.49 0.99
N LEU A 238 11.54 5.23 1.06
CA LEU A 238 12.42 4.08 1.29
C LEU A 238 13.50 3.98 0.21
N THR A 239 13.14 4.25 -1.04
CA THR A 239 14.04 4.15 -2.20
C THR A 239 14.81 5.44 -2.48
N SER A 240 14.62 6.48 -1.67
CA SER A 240 15.32 7.75 -1.83
C SER A 240 16.81 7.64 -1.49
N PRO A 241 17.70 8.43 -2.14
CA PRO A 241 19.11 8.49 -1.78
C PRO A 241 19.35 8.85 -0.32
N ALA A 242 18.55 9.77 0.23
CA ALA A 242 18.65 10.19 1.63
C ALA A 242 18.39 9.03 2.61
N PHE A 243 17.37 8.21 2.37
CA PHE A 243 17.10 7.05 3.20
C PHE A 243 18.19 5.98 3.05
N ARG A 244 18.69 5.76 1.81
CA ARG A 244 19.79 4.83 1.55
C ARG A 244 21.08 5.21 2.30
N ARG A 245 21.38 6.50 2.45
CA ARG A 245 22.54 7.00 3.21
C ARG A 245 22.52 6.60 4.69
N LEU A 246 21.34 6.32 5.26
CA LEU A 246 21.23 5.83 6.65
C LEU A 246 21.97 4.50 6.86
N PHE A 247 22.12 3.71 5.80
CA PHE A 247 22.81 2.41 5.83
C PHE A 247 24.30 2.48 5.49
N ASN A 248 24.84 3.69 5.26
CA ASN A 248 26.26 3.86 5.02
C ASN A 248 27.06 3.52 6.27
N LEU A 249 28.22 2.92 6.04
CA LEU A 249 29.18 2.67 7.10
C LEU A 249 29.81 4.00 7.51
N SER A 250 29.81 4.26 8.81
CA SER A 250 30.50 5.38 9.43
C SER A 250 31.59 4.84 10.35
N TRP A 251 32.67 5.60 10.50
CA TRP A 251 33.69 5.26 11.49
C TRP A 251 33.11 5.33 12.90
N ASN A 252 33.23 4.26 13.68
CA ASN A 252 32.86 4.21 15.08
C ASN A 252 34.14 4.29 15.93
N PRO A 253 34.41 5.41 16.63
CA PRO A 253 35.62 5.56 17.42
C PRO A 253 35.65 4.66 18.66
N GLU A 254 34.50 4.21 19.17
CA GLU A 254 34.43 3.35 20.35
C GLU A 254 34.86 1.91 20.03
N THR A 255 34.55 1.42 18.82
CA THR A 255 34.87 0.05 18.37
C THR A 255 36.06 -0.01 17.42
N ASN A 256 36.58 1.14 16.98
CA ASN A 256 37.69 1.28 16.03
C ASN A 256 37.45 0.56 14.70
N THR A 257 36.19 0.54 14.25
CA THR A 257 35.74 -0.14 13.02
C THR A 257 34.72 0.72 12.26
N LYS A 258 34.52 0.43 10.97
CA LYS A 258 33.44 1.04 10.18
C LYS A 258 32.15 0.25 10.41
N GLU A 259 31.16 0.89 11.03
CA GLU A 259 29.89 0.27 11.40
C GLU A 259 28.69 1.09 10.90
N ARG A 260 27.53 0.45 10.81
CA ARG A 260 26.29 1.15 10.49
C ARG A 260 25.74 1.81 11.73
N LYS A 261 25.39 3.10 11.61
CA LYS A 261 24.63 3.80 12.67
C LYS A 261 23.19 3.32 12.74
N PHE A 262 22.58 3.01 11.60
CA PHE A 262 21.21 2.50 11.56
C PHE A 262 21.18 1.09 12.17
N PRO A 263 20.26 0.81 13.11
CA PRO A 263 20.14 -0.50 13.75
C PRO A 263 19.85 -1.63 12.77
N GLU A 264 20.07 -2.85 13.23
CA GLU A 264 19.67 -4.05 12.48
C GLU A 264 18.16 -4.05 12.20
N ILE A 265 17.77 -4.47 10.99
CA ILE A 265 16.38 -4.61 10.59
C ILE A 265 15.94 -6.03 10.91
N SER A 266 15.10 -6.17 11.93
CA SER A 266 14.55 -7.47 12.35
C SER A 266 13.55 -8.01 11.33
N LEU A 267 12.73 -7.12 10.79
CA LEU A 267 11.68 -7.46 9.85
C LEU A 267 11.46 -6.32 8.86
N LEU A 268 11.52 -6.64 7.58
CA LEU A 268 11.02 -5.78 6.52
C LEU A 268 9.63 -6.29 6.09
N CYS A 269 8.59 -5.53 6.41
CA CYS A 269 7.24 -5.81 5.95
C CYS A 269 6.91 -4.96 4.71
N ILE A 270 6.46 -5.57 3.62
CA ILE A 270 5.86 -4.85 2.49
C ILE A 270 4.34 -5.03 2.56
N ASP A 271 3.63 -4.00 3.01
CA ASP A 271 2.17 -3.97 3.00
C ASP A 271 1.66 -3.60 1.61
N GLU A 272 0.51 -4.16 1.24
CA GLU A 272 -0.04 -4.09 -0.12
C GLU A 272 0.99 -4.44 -1.21
N ALA A 273 1.73 -5.54 -0.98
CA ALA A 273 2.85 -6.00 -1.80
C ALA A 273 2.52 -6.20 -3.29
N HIS A 274 1.24 -6.27 -3.67
CA HIS A 274 0.84 -6.25 -5.07
C HIS A 274 1.37 -5.01 -5.83
N CYS A 275 1.61 -3.88 -5.14
CA CYS A 275 2.17 -2.66 -5.74
C CYS A 275 3.58 -2.85 -6.35
N ILE A 276 4.25 -3.96 -6.05
CA ILE A 276 5.53 -4.35 -6.66
C ILE A 276 5.37 -4.73 -8.13
N SER A 277 4.27 -5.40 -8.49
CA SER A 277 4.06 -5.93 -9.83
C SER A 277 3.48 -4.86 -10.76
N GLN A 278 4.02 -4.75 -11.97
CA GLN A 278 3.50 -3.90 -13.04
C GLN A 278 2.08 -4.30 -13.47
N TRP A 279 1.76 -5.58 -13.27
CA TRP A 279 0.47 -6.17 -13.61
C TRP A 279 -0.58 -5.97 -12.52
N ALA A 280 -0.24 -5.28 -11.44
CA ALA A 280 -1.18 -4.90 -10.40
C ALA A 280 -1.72 -3.49 -10.63
N HIS A 281 -2.97 -3.28 -10.23
CA HIS A 281 -3.73 -2.04 -10.39
C HIS A 281 -3.16 -0.78 -9.69
N ASN A 282 -2.08 -0.90 -8.92
CA ASN A 282 -1.43 0.20 -8.21
C ASN A 282 0.09 0.02 -8.19
N PHE A 283 0.66 -0.36 -9.34
CA PHE A 283 2.11 -0.49 -9.50
C PHE A 283 2.84 0.79 -9.08
N ARG A 284 3.94 0.63 -8.34
CA ARG A 284 4.82 1.72 -7.91
C ARG A 284 6.20 1.54 -8.54
N PRO A 285 6.58 2.37 -9.54
CA PRO A 285 7.86 2.24 -10.26
C PRO A 285 9.11 2.23 -9.38
N CYS A 286 9.05 2.86 -8.19
CA CYS A 286 10.16 2.86 -7.25
C CYS A 286 10.60 1.46 -6.80
N PHE A 287 9.70 0.45 -6.84
CA PHE A 287 10.06 -0.93 -6.50
C PHE A 287 11.03 -1.59 -7.48
N LEU A 288 11.16 -1.07 -8.72
CA LEU A 288 12.11 -1.59 -9.70
C LEU A 288 13.57 -1.51 -9.21
N ARG A 289 13.88 -0.54 -8.35
CA ARG A 289 15.23 -0.37 -7.77
C ARG A 289 15.40 -1.07 -6.42
N PHE A 290 14.34 -1.71 -5.92
CA PHE A 290 14.29 -2.18 -4.53
C PHE A 290 15.21 -3.38 -4.28
N LYS A 291 15.32 -4.30 -5.25
CA LYS A 291 16.17 -5.49 -5.17
C LYS A 291 17.63 -5.18 -4.83
N GLY A 292 18.19 -4.12 -5.43
CA GLY A 292 19.54 -3.66 -5.12
C GLY A 292 19.65 -3.10 -3.70
N PHE A 293 18.61 -2.44 -3.21
CA PHE A 293 18.59 -1.86 -1.87
C PHE A 293 18.40 -2.91 -0.78
N LEU A 294 17.71 -4.02 -1.03
CA LEU A 294 17.62 -5.16 -0.11
C LEU A 294 18.99 -5.73 0.26
N LYS A 295 19.92 -5.80 -0.70
CA LYS A 295 21.32 -6.24 -0.46
C LYS A 295 22.06 -5.31 0.50
N ILE A 296 21.66 -4.04 0.54
CA ILE A 296 22.21 -3.05 1.45
C ILE A 296 21.50 -3.16 2.80
N MET A 297 20.17 -3.08 2.85
CA MET A 297 19.42 -3.14 4.11
C MET A 297 19.69 -4.41 4.91
N LYS A 298 19.78 -5.57 4.24
CA LYS A 298 19.98 -6.90 4.84
C LYS A 298 19.02 -7.17 6.03
N PRO A 299 17.70 -7.11 5.81
CA PRO A 299 16.76 -7.48 6.86
C PRO A 299 16.89 -8.96 7.21
N LYS A 300 16.73 -9.31 8.50
CA LYS A 300 16.71 -10.71 8.97
C LYS A 300 15.56 -11.49 8.35
N SER A 301 14.37 -10.88 8.28
CA SER A 301 13.19 -11.47 7.66
C SER A 301 12.49 -10.48 6.72
N VAL A 302 11.82 -11.01 5.68
CA VAL A 302 10.97 -10.23 4.78
C VAL A 302 9.57 -10.81 4.76
N LEU A 303 8.57 -10.00 5.11
CA LEU A 303 7.17 -10.40 5.04
C LEU A 303 6.46 -9.54 3.97
N ALA A 304 6.10 -10.15 2.85
CA ALA A 304 5.20 -9.53 1.90
C ALA A 304 3.77 -9.85 2.29
N ILE A 305 2.93 -8.83 2.38
CA ILE A 305 1.52 -8.99 2.70
C ILE A 305 0.71 -8.29 1.61
N THR A 306 -0.24 -9.00 1.04
CA THR A 306 -1.22 -8.40 0.15
C THR A 306 -2.54 -9.10 0.30
N ALA A 307 -3.59 -8.44 -0.14
CA ALA A 307 -4.90 -9.07 -0.18
C ALA A 307 -5.30 -9.57 -1.56
N THR A 308 -4.51 -9.23 -2.58
CA THR A 308 -4.64 -9.75 -3.94
C THR A 308 -3.27 -10.05 -4.51
N ALA A 309 -3.08 -11.27 -4.98
CA ALA A 309 -1.98 -11.63 -5.85
C ALA A 309 -2.42 -12.82 -6.71
N GLY A 310 -2.48 -12.61 -8.02
CA GLY A 310 -2.53 -13.72 -8.97
C GLY A 310 -1.14 -14.33 -9.19
N PRO A 311 -1.02 -15.46 -9.90
CA PRO A 311 0.25 -16.16 -10.09
C PRO A 311 1.40 -15.28 -10.60
N ARG A 312 1.15 -14.39 -11.57
CA ARG A 312 2.16 -13.43 -12.06
C ARG A 312 2.58 -12.42 -11.00
N VAL A 313 1.64 -11.89 -10.24
CA VAL A 313 1.94 -10.93 -9.15
C VAL A 313 2.78 -11.60 -8.06
N VAL A 314 2.46 -12.86 -7.70
CA VAL A 314 3.27 -13.66 -6.77
C VAL A 314 4.71 -13.82 -7.27
N LYS A 315 4.87 -14.17 -8.56
CA LYS A 315 6.18 -14.31 -9.19
C LYS A 315 6.98 -13.00 -9.14
N ASP A 316 6.39 -11.88 -9.54
CA ASP A 316 7.05 -10.56 -9.55
C ASP A 316 7.47 -10.12 -8.13
N ILE A 317 6.61 -10.37 -7.13
CA ILE A 317 6.93 -10.14 -5.72
C ILE A 317 8.15 -10.97 -5.31
N GLY A 318 8.17 -12.26 -5.65
CA GLY A 318 9.28 -13.15 -5.36
C GLY A 318 10.60 -12.67 -5.97
N GLU A 319 10.59 -12.37 -7.26
CA GLU A 319 11.77 -11.92 -8.00
C GLU A 319 12.34 -10.59 -7.48
N THR A 320 11.46 -9.65 -7.14
CA THR A 320 11.85 -8.32 -6.63
C THR A 320 12.39 -8.40 -5.21
N LEU A 321 11.75 -9.20 -4.35
CA LEU A 321 12.14 -9.36 -2.95
C LEU A 321 13.24 -10.40 -2.74
N GLY A 322 13.70 -11.06 -3.82
CA GLY A 322 14.73 -12.09 -3.73
C GLY A 322 14.26 -13.35 -3.01
N MET A 323 12.95 -13.60 -3.00
CA MET A 323 12.35 -14.79 -2.41
C MET A 323 12.19 -15.88 -3.47
N ASN A 324 12.56 -17.11 -3.13
CA ASN A 324 12.23 -18.25 -3.97
C ASN A 324 10.76 -18.64 -3.72
N LEU A 325 9.89 -18.00 -4.51
CA LEU A 325 8.45 -18.22 -4.53
C LEU A 325 8.11 -19.11 -5.76
N SER A 326 8.71 -20.30 -5.85
CA SER A 326 8.33 -21.27 -6.88
C SER A 326 7.01 -21.94 -6.48
N GLU A 327 5.93 -21.71 -7.22
CA GLU A 327 4.67 -22.44 -7.05
C GLU A 327 4.45 -23.46 -8.15
N SER A 328 4.13 -24.69 -7.73
CA SER A 328 3.29 -25.61 -8.47
C SER A 328 1.84 -25.16 -8.29
N PHE A 329 1.38 -24.21 -9.10
CA PHE A 329 -0.05 -23.89 -9.20
C PHE A 329 -0.76 -25.07 -9.89
N ALA A 330 -1.06 -26.14 -9.14
CA ALA A 330 -1.90 -27.21 -9.65
C ALA A 330 -3.34 -26.68 -9.76
N GLU A 331 -3.87 -26.67 -10.98
CA GLU A 331 -5.30 -26.57 -11.21
C GLU A 331 -6.00 -27.76 -10.55
N GLU A 332 -7.15 -27.46 -9.93
CA GLU A 332 -8.15 -28.37 -9.36
C GLU A 332 -8.11 -28.72 -7.85
N ALA A 333 -9.31 -28.54 -7.29
CA ALA A 333 -9.95 -29.26 -6.19
C ALA A 333 -9.73 -28.86 -4.71
N SER A 334 -10.87 -28.51 -4.12
CA SER A 334 -11.27 -28.49 -2.69
C SER A 334 -11.05 -27.20 -1.89
N GLU A 335 -12.16 -26.82 -1.26
CA GLU A 335 -12.45 -25.57 -0.60
C GLU A 335 -12.10 -25.68 0.88
N SER A 336 -10.82 -25.52 1.20
CA SER A 336 -10.32 -25.03 2.49
C SER A 336 -8.80 -25.14 2.49
N THR A 337 -8.12 -24.01 2.35
CA THR A 337 -6.65 -23.92 2.41
C THR A 337 -5.96 -24.68 1.27
N MET A 338 -5.74 -24.02 0.13
CA MET A 338 -4.69 -24.53 -0.78
C MET A 338 -3.36 -24.32 -0.08
N ASP A 339 -2.77 -25.41 0.41
CA ASP A 339 -1.38 -25.45 0.78
C ASP A 339 -0.59 -25.48 -0.53
N THR A 340 0.02 -24.37 -0.90
CA THR A 340 0.62 -24.12 -2.22
C THR A 340 1.84 -25.01 -2.53
N GLY A 341 2.15 -26.02 -1.71
CA GLY A 341 3.38 -26.84 -1.76
C GLY A 341 4.68 -26.05 -1.49
N CYS A 342 4.63 -24.73 -1.68
CA CYS A 342 5.67 -23.76 -1.40
C CYS A 342 5.56 -23.29 0.05
N GLU A 343 6.49 -23.72 0.91
CA GLU A 343 6.50 -23.37 2.34
C GLU A 343 6.57 -21.86 2.61
N SER A 344 6.98 -21.05 1.62
CA SER A 344 7.16 -19.60 1.73
C SER A 344 5.91 -18.78 1.40
N ILE A 345 4.83 -19.39 0.93
CA ILE A 345 3.61 -18.70 0.52
C ILE A 345 2.41 -19.29 1.24
N LYS A 346 1.53 -18.41 1.75
CA LYS A 346 0.23 -18.83 2.29
C LYS A 346 -0.87 -18.00 1.66
N ILE A 347 -1.78 -18.67 0.96
CA ILE A 347 -2.96 -18.05 0.35
C ILE A 347 -4.19 -18.40 1.18
N ILE A 348 -4.72 -17.40 1.90
CA ILE A 348 -5.98 -17.51 2.62
C ILE A 348 -7.11 -17.10 1.69
N ARG A 349 -7.71 -18.10 1.03
CA ARG A 349 -8.94 -17.91 0.26
C ARG A 349 -10.11 -17.78 1.23
N THR A 350 -10.85 -16.69 1.14
CA THR A 350 -12.20 -16.65 1.69
C THR A 350 -13.16 -16.84 0.54
N GLY A 351 -13.72 -18.05 0.41
CA GLY A 351 -15.03 -18.20 -0.22
C GLY A 351 -15.99 -17.23 0.47
N ARG A 352 -16.77 -16.49 -0.31
CA ARG A 352 -17.79 -15.58 0.21
C ARG A 352 -19.10 -15.94 -0.45
N ASP A 353 -19.84 -16.86 0.18
CA ASP A 353 -21.15 -17.34 -0.25
C ASP A 353 -22.20 -16.20 -0.33
N ASN A 354 -21.88 -15.04 0.25
CA ASN A 354 -22.73 -13.84 0.27
C ASN A 354 -22.39 -12.80 -0.82
N ILE A 355 -21.61 -13.17 -1.84
CA ILE A 355 -21.31 -12.32 -3.00
C ILE A 355 -21.80 -13.00 -4.27
N ASP A 356 -22.87 -12.45 -4.83
CA ASP A 356 -23.37 -12.78 -6.17
C ASP A 356 -22.60 -11.94 -7.20
N ILE A 357 -22.09 -12.58 -8.26
CA ILE A 357 -21.35 -11.94 -9.34
C ILE A 357 -22.13 -12.17 -10.63
N THR A 358 -22.52 -11.07 -11.27
CA THR A 358 -23.18 -11.10 -12.57
C THR A 358 -22.35 -10.29 -13.57
N ALA A 359 -22.08 -10.87 -14.73
CA ALA A 359 -21.50 -10.16 -15.87
C ALA A 359 -22.53 -10.09 -17.00
N LYS A 360 -22.68 -8.91 -17.63
CA LYS A 360 -23.51 -8.70 -18.82
C LYS A 360 -22.71 -7.92 -19.84
N PHE A 361 -22.66 -8.41 -21.07
CA PHE A 361 -22.09 -7.69 -22.20
C PHE A 361 -23.06 -6.60 -22.67
N MET A 362 -22.54 -5.40 -22.98
CA MET A 362 -23.33 -4.26 -23.41
C MET A 362 -22.63 -3.59 -24.58
N ASN A 363 -23.41 -3.17 -25.58
CA ASN A 363 -22.87 -2.70 -26.86
C ASN A 363 -22.68 -1.18 -26.91
N ASN A 364 -23.33 -0.44 -26.01
CA ASN A 364 -23.28 1.02 -25.99
C ASN A 364 -23.48 1.58 -24.57
N GLN A 365 -23.08 2.84 -24.40
CA GLN A 365 -23.08 3.54 -23.12
C GLN A 365 -24.50 3.85 -22.62
N GLU A 366 -25.47 4.04 -23.51
CA GLU A 366 -26.88 4.29 -23.14
C GLU A 366 -27.51 3.07 -22.48
N GLU A 367 -27.34 1.88 -23.08
CA GLU A 367 -27.80 0.61 -22.51
C GLU A 367 -27.18 0.39 -21.13
N GLN A 368 -25.89 0.68 -21.02
CA GLN A 368 -25.15 0.57 -19.79
C GLN A 368 -25.65 1.50 -18.68
N LEU A 369 -25.90 2.77 -18.99
CA LEU A 369 -26.49 3.73 -18.05
C LEU A 369 -27.91 3.35 -17.66
N ALA A 370 -28.72 2.86 -18.61
CA ALA A 370 -30.08 2.40 -18.34
C ALA A 370 -30.10 1.19 -17.38
N VAL A 371 -29.17 0.24 -17.57
CA VAL A 371 -28.99 -0.89 -16.66
C VAL A 371 -28.50 -0.42 -15.29
N ALA A 372 -27.52 0.50 -15.24
CA ALA A 372 -27.03 1.09 -13.99
C ALA A 372 -28.16 1.73 -13.18
N ALA A 373 -28.93 2.60 -13.83
CA ALA A 373 -30.07 3.28 -13.24
C ALA A 373 -31.13 2.28 -12.79
N GLY A 374 -31.46 1.28 -13.62
CA GLY A 374 -32.43 0.24 -13.28
C GLY A 374 -32.04 -0.58 -12.04
N ILE A 375 -30.76 -0.91 -11.88
CA ILE A 375 -30.24 -1.64 -10.71
C ILE A 375 -30.29 -0.79 -9.44
N LEU A 376 -30.07 0.53 -9.59
CA LEU A 376 -29.99 1.51 -8.50
C LEU A 376 -31.35 2.09 -8.08
N THR A 377 -32.39 1.94 -8.92
CA THR A 377 -33.72 2.52 -8.70
C THR A 377 -34.62 1.55 -7.91
N PRO A 378 -35.30 2.00 -6.85
CA PRO A 378 -36.29 1.17 -6.16
C PRO A 378 -37.37 0.67 -7.11
N VAL A 379 -37.62 -0.63 -7.09
CA VAL A 379 -38.64 -1.25 -7.95
C VAL A 379 -40.01 -1.17 -7.25
N PRO A 380 -41.08 -0.74 -7.94
CA PRO A 380 -42.43 -0.78 -7.39
C PRO A 380 -42.84 -2.23 -7.08
N ALA A 381 -43.62 -2.46 -6.03
CA ALA A 381 -43.99 -3.79 -5.53
C ALA A 381 -44.73 -4.72 -6.53
N LYS A 382 -45.07 -4.23 -7.74
CA LYS A 382 -45.78 -4.96 -8.81
C LYS A 382 -44.89 -5.37 -10.00
N CYS A 383 -43.57 -5.21 -9.91
CA CYS A 383 -42.69 -5.50 -11.04
C CYS A 383 -42.40 -7.00 -11.14
N ASP A 384 -42.53 -7.52 -12.36
CA ASP A 384 -42.37 -8.94 -12.71
C ASP A 384 -40.87 -9.31 -12.69
N SER A 385 -40.42 -10.00 -11.63
CA SER A 385 -39.00 -10.27 -11.39
C SER A 385 -38.32 -11.10 -12.49
N GLU A 386 -39.10 -11.88 -13.25
CA GLU A 386 -38.60 -12.70 -14.36
C GLU A 386 -38.19 -11.87 -15.59
N LYS A 387 -38.80 -10.70 -15.82
CA LYS A 387 -38.51 -9.84 -16.99
C LYS A 387 -37.40 -8.83 -16.74
N GLN A 388 -37.15 -8.48 -15.47
CA GLN A 388 -36.11 -7.52 -15.07
C GLN A 388 -35.33 -8.03 -13.85
N PRO A 389 -34.47 -9.05 -14.03
CA PRO A 389 -33.85 -9.78 -12.93
C PRO A 389 -32.87 -8.95 -12.07
N TYR A 390 -32.48 -7.76 -12.54
CA TYR A 390 -31.50 -6.90 -11.86
C TYR A 390 -32.12 -5.63 -11.28
N ALA A 391 -33.38 -5.34 -11.59
CA ALA A 391 -34.01 -4.08 -11.21
C ALA A 391 -34.07 -3.94 -9.68
N GLY A 392 -33.61 -2.78 -9.18
CA GLY A 392 -33.62 -2.42 -7.77
C GLY A 392 -32.81 -3.30 -6.82
N LYS A 393 -32.00 -4.24 -7.34
CA LYS A 393 -31.14 -5.10 -6.50
C LYS A 393 -30.21 -4.29 -5.59
N LEU A 394 -29.76 -3.11 -6.04
CA LEU A 394 -28.88 -2.22 -5.29
C LEU A 394 -29.57 -0.90 -4.89
N ALA A 395 -30.91 -0.90 -4.82
CA ALA A 395 -31.68 0.29 -4.45
C ALA A 395 -31.55 0.67 -2.97
N LYS A 396 -31.26 -0.30 -2.10
CA LYS A 396 -31.17 -0.11 -0.64
C LYS A 396 -29.71 -0.15 -0.20
N GLY A 397 -29.25 0.87 0.52
CA GLY A 397 -27.87 0.95 1.00
C GLY A 397 -26.91 1.56 -0.01
N SER A 398 -25.62 1.56 0.35
CA SER A 398 -24.59 2.32 -0.37
C SER A 398 -24.00 1.50 -1.53
N VAL A 399 -23.64 2.18 -2.63
CA VAL A 399 -23.13 1.54 -3.85
C VAL A 399 -21.91 2.28 -4.38
N ILE A 400 -20.93 1.53 -4.89
CA ILE A 400 -19.79 2.09 -5.62
C ILE A 400 -19.95 1.75 -7.11
N VAL A 401 -19.80 2.73 -7.97
CA VAL A 401 -19.79 2.55 -9.43
C VAL A 401 -18.38 2.85 -9.92
N TYR A 402 -17.67 1.81 -10.34
CA TYR A 402 -16.34 1.95 -10.93
C TYR A 402 -16.43 2.27 -12.42
N VAL A 403 -15.77 3.34 -12.79
CA VAL A 403 -15.59 3.78 -14.17
C VAL A 403 -14.11 3.74 -14.53
N TRP A 404 -13.82 3.72 -15.82
CA TRP A 404 -12.47 3.58 -16.31
C TRP A 404 -11.69 4.90 -16.24
N ARG A 405 -12.20 5.99 -16.84
CA ARG A 405 -11.49 7.28 -16.89
C ARG A 405 -12.03 8.27 -15.88
N GLN A 406 -11.19 9.24 -15.52
CA GLN A 406 -11.57 10.32 -14.62
C GLN A 406 -12.79 11.10 -15.14
N ARG A 407 -12.79 11.46 -16.43
CA ARG A 407 -13.92 12.14 -17.08
C ARG A 407 -15.23 11.36 -17.00
N ASP A 408 -15.16 10.03 -17.02
CA ASP A 408 -16.35 9.19 -16.99
C ASP A 408 -17.02 9.22 -15.61
N THR A 409 -16.28 9.59 -14.55
CA THR A 409 -16.88 9.71 -13.21
C THR A 409 -17.91 10.82 -13.14
N GLU A 410 -17.61 11.97 -13.75
CA GLU A 410 -18.49 13.12 -13.80
C GLU A 410 -19.70 12.82 -14.70
N VAL A 411 -19.45 12.32 -15.92
CA VAL A 411 -20.49 11.97 -16.89
C VAL A 411 -21.48 10.95 -16.33
N VAL A 412 -20.99 9.86 -15.72
CA VAL A 412 -21.86 8.84 -15.13
C VAL A 412 -22.61 9.40 -13.92
N ALA A 413 -21.96 10.23 -13.08
CA ALA A 413 -22.63 10.84 -11.95
C ALA A 413 -23.78 11.78 -12.38
N GLU A 414 -23.54 12.64 -13.37
CA GLU A 414 -24.56 13.53 -13.94
C GLU A 414 -25.74 12.76 -14.54
N ASN A 415 -25.47 11.68 -15.27
CA ASN A 415 -26.50 10.82 -15.83
C ASN A 415 -27.33 10.13 -14.75
N LEU A 416 -26.71 9.64 -13.68
CA LEU A 416 -27.43 9.04 -12.55
C LEU A 416 -28.28 10.06 -11.80
N VAL A 417 -27.79 11.29 -11.64
CA VAL A 417 -28.58 12.39 -11.04
C VAL A 417 -29.75 12.75 -11.96
N SER A 418 -29.52 12.87 -13.27
CA SER A 418 -30.54 13.18 -14.27
C SER A 418 -31.62 12.10 -14.38
N ALA A 419 -31.24 10.83 -14.16
CA ALA A 419 -32.16 9.70 -14.06
C ALA A 419 -33.00 9.69 -12.76
N GLY A 420 -32.85 10.68 -11.88
CA GLY A 420 -33.65 10.82 -10.66
C GLY A 420 -33.24 9.86 -9.54
N ILE A 421 -32.01 9.34 -9.56
CA ILE A 421 -31.56 8.37 -8.56
C ILE A 421 -31.50 9.03 -7.17
N SER A 422 -32.27 8.46 -6.25
CA SER A 422 -32.38 8.95 -4.87
C SER A 422 -31.17 8.56 -4.01
N GLY A 423 -30.87 9.39 -3.01
CA GLY A 423 -29.84 9.16 -2.01
C GLY A 423 -28.50 9.86 -2.26
N GLY A 424 -28.38 10.66 -3.32
CA GLY A 424 -27.21 11.47 -3.61
C GLY A 424 -26.05 10.69 -4.23
N VAL A 425 -25.37 11.36 -5.16
CA VAL A 425 -24.22 10.83 -5.91
C VAL A 425 -23.01 11.70 -5.63
N VAL A 426 -21.86 11.09 -5.40
CA VAL A 426 -20.56 11.78 -5.31
C VAL A 426 -19.58 11.17 -6.30
N VAL A 427 -18.60 11.98 -6.68
CA VAL A 427 -17.51 11.61 -7.58
C VAL A 427 -16.21 11.46 -6.78
N TYR A 428 -15.38 10.48 -7.16
CA TYR A 428 -14.03 10.31 -6.62
C TYR A 428 -13.03 9.81 -7.69
N HIS A 429 -12.03 10.61 -8.04
CA HIS A 429 -10.90 10.18 -8.88
C HIS A 429 -9.60 10.89 -8.48
N GLY A 430 -8.47 10.42 -9.03
CA GLY A 430 -7.13 10.91 -8.68
C GLY A 430 -6.84 12.36 -9.05
N GLY A 431 -7.50 12.90 -10.08
CA GLY A 431 -7.33 14.30 -10.51
C GLY A 431 -8.11 15.33 -9.69
N MET A 432 -8.95 14.89 -8.75
CA MET A 432 -9.60 15.81 -7.81
C MET A 432 -8.60 16.33 -6.78
N ASP A 433 -8.75 17.59 -6.39
CA ASP A 433 -7.96 18.16 -5.30
C ASP A 433 -8.21 17.40 -3.97
N ALA A 434 -7.24 17.47 -3.06
CA ALA A 434 -7.28 16.69 -1.82
C ALA A 434 -8.50 17.02 -0.94
N ASN A 435 -8.95 18.27 -0.93
CA ASN A 435 -10.09 18.71 -0.13
C ASN A 435 -11.40 18.20 -0.73
N ALA A 436 -11.57 18.27 -2.05
CA ALA A 436 -12.72 17.70 -2.75
C ALA A 436 -12.81 16.19 -2.56
N ARG A 437 -11.69 15.46 -2.69
CA ARG A 437 -11.64 14.01 -2.40
C ARG A 437 -12.07 13.70 -0.98
N ALA A 438 -11.52 14.39 0.01
CA ALA A 438 -11.87 14.22 1.41
C ALA A 438 -13.36 14.51 1.66
N LYS A 439 -13.92 15.57 1.06
CA LYS A 439 -15.35 15.92 1.14
C LYS A 439 -16.24 14.84 0.53
N SER A 440 -15.93 14.37 -0.68
CA SER A 440 -16.69 13.31 -1.35
C SER A 440 -16.65 12.01 -0.55
N GLN A 441 -15.45 11.58 -0.13
CA GLN A 441 -15.27 10.40 0.71
C GLN A 441 -16.07 10.55 2.01
N ASN A 442 -15.94 11.67 2.73
CA ASN A 442 -16.68 11.87 3.98
C ASN A 442 -18.21 11.87 3.79
N LYS A 443 -18.72 12.46 2.70
CA LYS A 443 -20.15 12.41 2.38
C LYS A 443 -20.62 10.97 2.18
N PHE A 444 -19.90 10.18 1.41
CA PHE A 444 -20.23 8.78 1.17
C PHE A 444 -20.11 7.92 2.43
N MET A 445 -19.00 8.06 3.16
CA MET A 445 -18.73 7.30 4.39
C MET A 445 -19.82 7.52 5.45
N ARG A 446 -20.22 8.79 5.65
CA ARG A 446 -21.28 9.18 6.61
C ARG A 446 -22.72 8.92 6.11
N GLY A 447 -22.89 8.36 4.91
CA GLY A 447 -24.22 8.08 4.34
C GLY A 447 -24.99 9.32 3.86
N LYS A 448 -24.32 10.48 3.71
CA LYS A 448 -24.91 11.68 3.09
C LYS A 448 -25.04 11.54 1.57
N ALA A 449 -24.25 10.67 0.98
CA ALA A 449 -24.39 10.23 -0.40
C ALA A 449 -24.40 8.69 -0.42
N ARG A 450 -25.35 8.13 -1.16
CA ARG A 450 -25.56 6.69 -1.29
C ARG A 450 -24.67 6.09 -2.36
N ILE A 451 -24.36 6.85 -3.41
CA ILE A 451 -23.62 6.36 -4.57
C ILE A 451 -22.30 7.10 -4.67
N CYS A 452 -21.21 6.35 -4.81
CA CYS A 452 -19.90 6.89 -5.16
C CYS A 452 -19.53 6.40 -6.56
N VAL A 453 -19.47 7.31 -7.54
CA VAL A 453 -18.92 7.05 -8.87
C VAL A 453 -17.43 7.34 -8.82
N ALA A 454 -16.59 6.34 -9.10
CA ALA A 454 -15.17 6.48 -8.86
C ALA A 454 -14.30 5.71 -9.83
N THR A 455 -13.04 6.14 -9.96
CA THR A 455 -11.99 5.29 -10.55
C THR A 455 -11.37 4.40 -9.47
N VAL A 456 -10.39 3.57 -9.85
CA VAL A 456 -9.62 2.71 -8.92
C VAL A 456 -8.92 3.50 -7.78
N ALA A 457 -8.81 4.82 -7.90
CA ALA A 457 -8.32 5.69 -6.83
C ALA A 457 -9.18 5.60 -5.55
N PHE A 458 -10.45 5.20 -5.64
CA PHE A 458 -11.32 4.98 -4.50
C PHE A 458 -11.39 3.49 -4.15
N GLY A 459 -10.70 3.01 -3.12
CA GLY A 459 -10.82 1.59 -2.75
C GLY A 459 -9.87 1.11 -1.65
N LEU A 460 -8.67 1.66 -1.62
CA LEU A 460 -7.72 1.38 -0.54
C LEU A 460 -8.17 2.11 0.74
N GLY A 461 -8.24 1.38 1.86
CA GLY A 461 -8.58 1.94 3.17
C GLY A 461 -10.07 2.25 3.42
N ILE A 462 -10.97 1.98 2.48
CA ILE A 462 -12.42 2.23 2.67
C ILE A 462 -13.05 1.17 3.58
N ASP A 463 -13.70 1.61 4.66
CA ASP A 463 -14.44 0.78 5.61
C ASP A 463 -15.86 1.27 5.89
N LYS A 464 -16.84 0.74 5.15
CA LYS A 464 -18.23 1.14 5.33
C LYS A 464 -19.13 -0.09 5.35
N ALA A 465 -19.83 -0.33 6.45
CA ALA A 465 -20.55 -1.58 6.69
C ALA A 465 -21.76 -1.81 5.76
N ASP A 466 -22.43 -0.75 5.31
CA ASP A 466 -23.71 -0.75 4.58
C ASP A 466 -23.58 -0.70 3.05
N ILE A 467 -22.42 -1.01 2.49
CA ILE A 467 -22.30 -1.10 1.02
C ILE A 467 -22.85 -2.44 0.55
N VAL A 468 -23.91 -2.36 -0.26
CA VAL A 468 -24.69 -3.51 -0.69
C VAL A 468 -24.23 -4.09 -2.02
N GLY A 469 -23.58 -3.30 -2.86
CA GLY A 469 -23.06 -3.73 -4.15
C GLY A 469 -22.08 -2.78 -4.77
N VAL A 470 -21.47 -3.25 -5.85
CA VAL A 470 -20.54 -2.49 -6.70
C VAL A 470 -20.88 -2.82 -8.13
N SER A 471 -20.85 -1.80 -8.99
CA SER A 471 -20.98 -1.94 -10.44
C SER A 471 -19.69 -1.48 -11.09
N ALA A 472 -19.31 -2.06 -12.22
CA ALA A 472 -18.09 -1.72 -12.94
C ALA A 472 -18.26 -1.86 -14.45
N GLY A 473 -17.44 -1.13 -15.21
CA GLY A 473 -17.31 -1.29 -16.67
C GLY A 473 -17.70 -0.08 -17.51
N TYR A 474 -17.83 1.12 -16.91
CA TYR A 474 -18.26 2.35 -17.59
C TYR A 474 -17.09 3.18 -18.10
#